data_AF-A0A4R1LDR3-F1
#
_entry.id   AF-A0A4R1LDR3-F1
#
_cell.length_a   1.000
_cell.length_b   1.000
_cell.length_c   1.000
_cell.angle_alpha   90.00
_cell.angle_beta   90.00
_cell.angle_gamma   90.00
#
_symmetry.space_group_name_H-M   'P 1'
#
loop_
_entity.id
_entity.type
_entity.pdbx_description
1 polymer ?
#
loop_
_entity_poly.entity_id
_entity_poly.type
_entity_poly.pdbx_seq_one_letter_code
_entity_poly.pdbx_strand_id
1 'polypeptide(L)'
;MFIRLSPEGFGASESLAQAGAAFHKTLHRAFDQWIASGKSGMDKTVEAPFDRSVSTVPAGYSQPLSDDLNDWLVRNGLPQSVDASGQRVNPEPFVDFRKLKGAPRLTGRDFALFWFLHFMESPFRYQLARCSNPDCGAYFAYGRKPRRLIKRGAYCANCKGNGAALRRDLSRSRKMSFLLDAAAKAWAEWKQSRQNPDRSEWVARQVNKRCRTEIRRRWVTQHIKEILERVEAQGDAKG
;
A
#
# COMPACT_ATOMS: atom_id res chain seq x y z
N MET A 1 -17.66 -2.57 24.25
CA MET A 1 -18.87 -1.80 24.59
C MET A 1 -19.60 -1.52 23.29
N PHE A 2 -20.67 -2.27 22.98
CA PHE A 2 -21.47 -2.07 21.77
C PHE A 2 -22.73 -1.30 22.16
N ILE A 3 -22.86 -0.06 21.69
CA ILE A 3 -24.06 0.74 21.91
C ILE A 3 -25.13 0.24 20.91
N ARG A 4 -26.16 -0.42 21.43
CA ARG A 4 -27.39 -0.75 20.68
C ARG A 4 -28.24 0.52 20.59
N LEU A 5 -28.32 1.13 19.42
CA LEU A 5 -29.29 2.18 19.11
C LEU A 5 -30.61 1.52 18.70
N SER A 6 -31.67 1.72 19.48
CA SER A 6 -33.00 1.18 19.17
C SER A 6 -33.63 1.95 17.99
N PRO A 7 -34.16 1.27 16.95
CA PRO A 7 -34.68 1.93 15.77
C PRO A 7 -36.21 2.04 15.84
N GLU A 8 -36.74 3.10 16.45
CA GLU A 8 -38.15 3.46 16.26
C GLU A 8 -38.27 4.82 15.57
N GLY A 9 -38.80 4.78 14.35
CA GLY A 9 -38.97 5.91 13.44
C GLY A 9 -38.33 5.63 12.08
N PHE A 10 -39.14 5.43 11.04
CA PHE A 10 -38.73 5.09 9.67
C PHE A 10 -37.73 6.06 9.00
N GLY A 11 -37.44 7.23 9.59
CA GLY A 11 -36.36 8.15 9.15
C GLY A 11 -35.02 8.00 9.90
N ALA A 12 -35.01 7.35 11.07
CA ALA A 12 -33.80 7.12 11.86
C ALA A 12 -32.98 5.95 11.33
N SER A 13 -33.62 4.90 10.78
CA SER A 13 -32.94 3.73 10.22
C SER A 13 -32.16 4.08 8.95
N GLU A 14 -32.76 4.85 8.03
CA GLU A 14 -32.08 5.27 6.80
C GLU A 14 -30.93 6.24 7.09
N SER A 15 -31.17 7.25 7.93
CA SER A 15 -30.13 8.20 8.35
C SER A 15 -28.96 7.48 9.02
N LEU A 16 -29.24 6.49 9.88
CA LEU A 16 -28.22 5.67 10.52
C LEU A 16 -27.45 4.80 9.50
N ALA A 17 -28.15 4.19 8.54
CA ALA A 17 -27.50 3.40 7.48
C ALA A 17 -26.58 4.27 6.60
N GLN A 18 -27.04 5.47 6.22
CA GLN A 18 -26.24 6.43 5.46
C GLN A 18 -25.02 6.91 6.27
N ALA A 19 -25.19 7.19 7.56
CA ALA A 19 -24.09 7.56 8.45
C ALA A 19 -23.09 6.41 8.61
N GLY A 20 -23.56 5.17 8.81
CA GLY A 20 -22.73 3.98 8.91
C GLY A 20 -21.92 3.72 7.64
N ALA A 21 -22.55 3.84 6.47
CA ALA A 21 -21.85 3.70 5.19
C ALA A 21 -20.77 4.77 5.01
N ALA A 22 -21.07 6.03 5.34
CA ALA A 22 -20.11 7.14 5.29
C ALA A 22 -18.97 6.96 6.30
N PHE A 23 -19.27 6.44 7.49
CA PHE A 23 -18.30 6.10 8.52
C PHE A 23 -17.30 5.05 8.02
N HIS A 24 -17.79 3.89 7.57
CA HIS A 24 -16.92 2.82 7.08
C HIS A 24 -16.07 3.28 5.90
N LYS A 25 -16.68 3.93 4.90
CA LYS A 25 -15.96 4.43 3.73
C LYS A 25 -14.84 5.41 4.11
N THR A 26 -15.14 6.37 4.99
CA THR A 26 -14.17 7.38 5.43
C THR A 26 -13.05 6.74 6.24
N LEU A 27 -13.38 5.85 7.18
CA LEU A 27 -12.40 5.19 8.04
C LEU A 27 -11.45 4.29 7.25
N HIS A 28 -11.99 3.49 6.31
CA HIS A 28 -11.19 2.68 5.40
C HIS A 28 -10.25 3.53 4.55
N ARG A 29 -10.75 4.63 3.97
CA ARG A 29 -9.93 5.57 3.20
C ARG A 29 -8.80 6.15 4.04
N ALA A 30 -9.08 6.60 5.26
CA ALA A 30 -8.08 7.17 6.16
C ALA A 30 -6.99 6.16 6.52
N PHE A 31 -7.35 4.93 6.89
CA PHE A 31 -6.37 3.87 7.17
C PHE A 31 -5.58 3.45 5.94
N ASP A 32 -6.22 3.35 4.78
CA ASP A 32 -5.54 3.01 3.53
C ASP A 32 -4.54 4.08 3.14
N GLN A 33 -4.91 5.35 3.24
CA GLN A 33 -4.04 6.48 2.97
C GLN A 33 -2.87 6.54 3.95
N TRP A 34 -3.13 6.33 5.25
CA TRP A 34 -2.10 6.22 6.28
C TRP A 34 -1.09 5.11 5.98
N ILE A 35 -1.55 3.91 5.65
CA ILE A 35 -0.67 2.78 5.30
C ILE A 35 0.10 3.09 4.01
N ALA A 36 -0.58 3.65 3.00
CA ALA A 36 0.02 3.97 1.71
C ALA A 36 1.08 5.08 1.81
N SER A 37 0.98 6.01 2.77
CA SER A 37 1.97 7.06 2.99
C SER A 37 3.36 6.52 3.32
N GLY A 38 3.45 5.32 3.90
CA GLY A 38 4.72 4.65 4.19
C GLY A 38 5.22 3.76 3.05
N LYS A 39 4.53 3.69 1.91
CA LYS A 39 4.96 2.85 0.77
C LYS A 39 5.94 3.60 -0.12
N SER A 40 6.91 2.87 -0.68
CA SER A 40 7.83 3.44 -1.66
C SER A 40 7.09 3.79 -2.96
N GLY A 41 7.37 4.97 -3.51
CA GLY A 41 6.88 5.38 -4.83
C GLY A 41 7.42 4.51 -5.98
N MET A 42 8.62 3.93 -5.80
CA MET A 42 9.25 3.06 -6.81
C MET A 42 8.77 1.61 -6.75
N ASP A 43 8.57 1.07 -5.54
CA ASP A 43 8.05 -0.29 -5.34
C ASP A 43 6.97 -0.28 -4.26
N LYS A 44 5.70 -0.32 -4.67
CA LYS A 44 4.52 -0.31 -3.77
C LYS A 44 4.46 -1.55 -2.84
N THR A 45 5.29 -2.56 -3.07
CA THR A 45 5.45 -3.72 -2.17
C THR A 45 6.44 -3.47 -1.05
N VAL A 46 7.25 -2.42 -1.15
CA VAL A 46 8.17 -1.96 -0.12
C VAL A 46 7.47 -0.92 0.75
N GLU A 47 7.47 -1.16 2.05
CA GLU A 47 6.82 -0.29 3.03
C GLU A 47 7.75 0.01 4.21
N ALA A 48 7.76 1.26 4.64
CA ALA A 48 8.41 1.78 5.82
C ALA A 48 7.35 2.30 6.80
N PRO A 49 6.84 1.45 7.72
CA PRO A 49 5.78 1.86 8.64
C PRO A 49 6.12 3.07 9.51
N PHE A 50 7.41 3.31 9.74
CA PHE A 50 7.93 4.44 10.52
C PHE A 50 8.03 5.75 9.74
N ASP A 51 8.00 5.70 8.41
CA ASP A 51 8.02 6.89 7.53
C ASP A 51 6.61 7.37 7.16
N ARG A 52 5.56 6.69 7.67
CA ARG A 52 4.17 7.09 7.42
C ARG A 52 3.92 8.50 7.94
N SER A 53 3.20 9.29 7.16
CA SER A 53 2.89 10.68 7.46
C SER A 53 1.50 11.05 6.95
N VAL A 54 0.79 11.86 7.74
CA VAL A 54 -0.51 12.42 7.33
C VAL A 54 -0.37 13.49 6.25
N SER A 55 0.83 14.07 6.10
CA SER A 55 1.12 15.14 5.13
C SER A 55 1.56 14.62 3.76
N THR A 56 1.85 13.32 3.63
CA THR A 56 2.23 12.71 2.35
C THR A 56 0.99 12.44 1.51
N VAL A 57 1.09 12.65 0.20
CA VAL A 57 0.05 12.29 -0.79
C VAL A 57 0.47 10.98 -1.48
N PRO A 58 -0.10 9.82 -1.10
CA PRO A 58 0.26 8.56 -1.72
C PRO A 58 -0.30 8.46 -3.15
N ALA A 59 0.29 7.60 -3.98
CA ALA A 59 -0.22 7.34 -5.32
C ALA A 59 -1.70 6.89 -5.28
N GLY A 60 -2.55 7.54 -6.07
CA GLY A 60 -3.99 7.28 -6.13
C GLY A 60 -4.84 8.18 -5.22
N TYR A 61 -4.22 9.12 -4.49
CA TYR A 61 -4.90 10.14 -3.70
C TYR A 61 -4.62 11.53 -4.27
N SER A 62 -5.60 12.43 -4.15
CA SER A 62 -5.52 13.81 -4.66
C SER A 62 -5.04 14.83 -3.63
N GLN A 63 -5.10 14.50 -2.34
CA GLN A 63 -4.78 15.41 -1.23
C GLN A 63 -4.19 14.62 -0.05
N PRO A 64 -3.41 15.24 0.84
CA PRO A 64 -2.89 14.60 2.04
C PRO A 64 -4.01 14.35 3.06
N LEU A 65 -3.77 13.41 3.98
CA LEU A 65 -4.74 13.10 5.02
C LEU A 65 -4.89 14.25 6.02
N SER A 66 -3.83 15.06 6.20
CA SER A 66 -3.85 16.26 7.04
C SER A 66 -4.95 17.24 6.63
N ASP A 67 -5.29 17.34 5.34
CA ASP A 67 -6.31 18.28 4.87
C ASP A 67 -7.70 17.84 5.35
N ASP A 68 -8.01 16.55 5.25
CA ASP A 68 -9.26 15.97 5.76
C ASP A 68 -9.36 16.11 7.30
N LEU A 69 -8.25 15.99 8.02
CA LEU A 69 -8.20 16.14 9.48
C LEU A 69 -8.34 17.61 9.91
N ASN A 70 -7.66 18.53 9.23
CA ASN A 70 -7.75 19.97 9.50
C ASN A 70 -9.15 20.50 9.21
N ASP A 71 -9.74 20.09 8.08
CA ASP A 71 -11.13 20.40 7.71
C ASP A 71 -12.11 19.93 8.80
N TRP A 72 -11.89 18.73 9.35
CA TRP A 72 -12.67 18.24 10.49
C TRP A 72 -12.45 19.04 11.77
N LEU A 73 -11.20 19.38 12.11
CA LEU A 73 -10.84 20.18 13.29
C LEU A 73 -11.48 21.57 13.24
N VAL A 74 -11.48 22.22 12.07
CA VAL A 74 -12.12 23.52 11.86
C VAL A 74 -13.64 23.44 12.06
N ARG A 75 -14.29 22.38 11.57
CA ARG A 75 -15.75 22.22 11.69
C ARG A 75 -16.24 21.84 13.08
N ASN A 76 -15.50 20.99 13.77
CA ASN A 76 -15.94 20.39 15.04
C ASN A 76 -15.33 21.10 16.25
N GLY A 77 -14.21 21.80 16.06
CA GLY A 77 -13.45 22.43 17.13
C GLY A 77 -12.88 21.40 18.12
N LEU A 78 -11.81 21.75 18.80
CA LEU A 78 -11.64 21.25 20.15
C LEU A 78 -12.47 22.19 21.02
N PRO A 79 -13.50 21.73 21.74
CA PRO A 79 -14.07 22.59 22.78
C PRO A 79 -12.89 23.00 23.65
N GLN A 80 -12.70 24.29 23.93
CA GLN A 80 -11.72 24.69 24.95
C GLN A 80 -12.49 24.77 26.26
N SER A 81 -12.18 23.89 27.20
CA SER A 81 -12.71 24.02 28.56
C SER A 81 -11.62 24.57 29.47
N VAL A 82 -12.05 25.19 30.55
CA VAL A 82 -11.17 25.62 31.64
C VAL A 82 -11.56 24.79 32.83
N ASP A 83 -10.61 24.08 33.44
CA ASP A 83 -10.89 23.32 34.66
C ASP A 83 -11.10 24.25 35.86
N ALA A 84 -11.44 23.67 37.02
CA ALA A 84 -11.63 24.41 38.26
C ALA A 84 -10.38 25.18 38.72
N SER A 85 -9.19 24.88 38.17
CA SER A 85 -7.93 25.57 38.47
C SER A 85 -7.60 26.71 37.50
N GLY A 86 -8.43 26.96 36.49
CA GLY A 86 -8.15 27.97 35.47
C GLY A 86 -7.26 27.47 34.32
N GLN A 87 -6.89 26.18 34.30
CA GLN A 87 -6.07 25.63 33.22
C GLN A 87 -6.94 25.27 32.01
N ARG A 88 -6.42 25.58 30.81
CA ARG A 88 -7.02 25.13 29.56
C ARG A 88 -6.90 23.61 29.47
N VAL A 89 -8.04 22.95 29.43
CA VAL A 89 -8.15 21.54 29.11
C VAL A 89 -8.66 21.44 27.68
N ASN A 90 -8.08 20.54 26.90
CA ASN A 90 -8.68 20.09 25.65
C ASN A 90 -9.62 18.92 26.01
N PRO A 91 -10.93 19.14 26.21
CA PRO A 91 -11.89 18.05 26.27
C PRO A 91 -11.75 17.17 25.04
N GLU A 92 -12.06 15.89 25.23
CA GLU A 92 -12.09 14.96 24.12
C GLU A 92 -13.01 15.52 23.02
N PRO A 93 -12.59 15.43 21.75
CA PRO A 93 -13.41 15.94 20.68
C PRO A 93 -14.80 15.30 20.72
N PHE A 94 -15.85 16.11 20.65
CA PHE A 94 -17.22 15.62 20.71
C PHE A 94 -17.84 15.61 19.32
N VAL A 95 -18.35 14.45 18.89
CA VAL A 95 -19.15 14.36 17.66
C VAL A 95 -20.61 14.65 18.00
N ASP A 96 -21.16 15.72 17.43
CA ASP A 96 -22.54 16.12 17.69
C ASP A 96 -23.56 15.22 16.98
N PHE A 97 -24.00 14.17 17.67
CA PHE A 97 -25.01 13.24 17.17
C PHE A 97 -26.37 13.89 16.89
N ARG A 98 -26.64 15.12 17.35
CA ARG A 98 -27.89 15.83 17.01
C ARG A 98 -27.94 16.16 15.51
N LYS A 99 -26.78 16.23 14.84
CA LYS A 99 -26.68 16.44 13.39
C LYS A 99 -27.04 15.19 12.56
N LEU A 100 -27.22 14.03 13.20
CA LEU A 100 -27.47 12.75 12.50
C LEU A 100 -28.70 12.78 11.59
N LYS A 101 -29.78 13.46 11.98
CA LYS A 101 -31.01 13.56 11.18
C LYS A 101 -30.90 14.55 10.00
N GLY A 102 -30.09 15.60 10.13
CA GLY A 102 -29.97 16.66 9.11
C GLY A 102 -28.81 16.45 8.14
N ALA A 103 -27.75 15.77 8.57
CA ALA A 103 -26.56 15.51 7.77
C ALA A 103 -25.93 14.15 8.14
N PRO A 104 -26.63 13.02 7.92
CA PRO A 104 -26.18 11.70 8.34
C PRO A 104 -24.81 11.32 7.75
N ARG A 105 -24.57 11.61 6.47
CA ARG A 105 -23.28 11.31 5.81
C ARG A 105 -22.12 12.12 6.39
N LEU A 106 -22.34 13.40 6.68
CA LEU A 106 -21.33 14.26 7.30
C LEU A 106 -21.04 13.79 8.73
N THR A 107 -22.08 13.44 9.48
CA THR A 107 -21.96 12.87 10.83
C THR A 107 -21.14 11.58 10.82
N GLY A 108 -21.40 10.68 9.87
CA GLY A 108 -20.61 9.46 9.70
C GLY A 108 -19.15 9.72 9.34
N ARG A 109 -18.89 10.66 8.42
CA ARG A 109 -17.52 11.11 8.07
C ARG A 109 -16.79 11.67 9.30
N ASP A 110 -17.44 12.55 10.05
CA ASP A 110 -16.84 13.20 11.21
C ASP A 110 -16.57 12.18 12.33
N PHE A 111 -17.45 11.21 12.53
CA PHE A 111 -17.21 10.11 13.50
C PHE A 111 -16.04 9.21 13.08
N ALA A 112 -15.86 8.96 11.78
CA ALA A 112 -14.72 8.19 11.30
C ALA A 112 -13.38 8.91 11.51
N LEU A 113 -13.32 10.21 11.23
CA LEU A 113 -12.12 11.02 11.43
C LEU A 113 -11.76 11.16 12.92
N PHE A 114 -12.77 11.28 13.79
CA PHE A 114 -12.61 11.23 15.23
C PHE A 114 -11.90 9.94 15.70
N TRP A 115 -12.41 8.77 15.32
CA TRP A 115 -11.80 7.49 15.69
C TRP A 115 -10.42 7.29 15.07
N PHE A 116 -10.21 7.80 13.86
CA PHE A 116 -8.89 7.78 13.22
C PHE A 116 -7.87 8.64 14.00
N LEU A 117 -8.25 9.83 14.49
CA LEU A 117 -7.39 10.66 15.34
C LEU A 117 -7.02 9.96 16.63
N HIS A 118 -7.97 9.34 17.33
CA HIS A 118 -7.68 8.53 18.52
C HIS A 118 -6.73 7.37 18.22
N PHE A 119 -6.91 6.70 17.07
CA PHE A 119 -5.95 5.69 16.63
C PHE A 119 -4.54 6.27 16.41
N MET A 120 -4.44 7.47 15.84
CA MET A 120 -3.17 8.15 15.60
C MET A 120 -2.45 8.54 16.90
N GLU A 121 -3.18 8.83 17.97
CA GLU A 121 -2.57 9.05 19.30
C GLU A 121 -2.04 7.76 19.93
N SER A 122 -2.64 6.62 19.57
CA SER A 122 -2.25 5.32 20.10
C SER A 122 -0.86 4.85 19.62
N PRO A 123 -0.16 4.01 20.41
CA PRO A 123 1.09 3.36 19.96
C PRO A 123 0.87 2.36 18.82
N PHE A 124 -0.38 1.97 18.53
CA PHE A 124 -0.73 1.02 17.48
C PHE A 124 -0.63 1.61 16.06
N ARG A 125 -0.47 2.93 15.92
CA ARG A 125 -0.36 3.59 14.60
C ARG A 125 0.71 3.01 13.68
N TYR A 126 1.81 2.54 14.26
CA TYR A 126 2.93 1.91 13.55
C TYR A 126 2.79 0.39 13.39
N GLN A 127 1.84 -0.22 14.10
CA GLN A 127 1.61 -1.66 14.10
C GLN A 127 0.55 -2.07 13.08
N LEU A 128 -0.38 -1.16 12.75
CA LEU A 128 -1.41 -1.43 11.75
C LEU A 128 -0.79 -1.74 10.40
N ALA A 129 -1.28 -2.78 9.75
CA ALA A 129 -0.95 -3.18 8.40
C ALA A 129 -2.22 -3.64 7.67
N ARG A 130 -2.13 -3.72 6.34
CA ARG A 130 -3.19 -4.28 5.49
C ARG A 130 -2.62 -5.45 4.70
N CYS A 131 -3.38 -6.54 4.62
CA CYS A 131 -2.95 -7.71 3.88
C CYS A 131 -2.77 -7.35 2.39
N SER A 132 -1.60 -7.67 1.85
CA SER A 132 -1.22 -7.42 0.45
C SER A 132 -1.82 -8.43 -0.52
N ASN A 133 -2.57 -9.43 -0.03
CA ASN A 133 -3.36 -10.31 -0.89
C ASN A 133 -4.58 -9.52 -1.41
N PRO A 134 -4.74 -9.33 -2.73
CA PRO A 134 -5.83 -8.55 -3.32
C PRO A 134 -7.22 -9.03 -2.90
N ASP A 135 -7.39 -10.34 -2.73
CA ASP A 135 -8.69 -10.94 -2.37
C ASP A 135 -9.00 -10.85 -0.88
N CYS A 136 -8.00 -10.53 -0.05
CA CYS A 136 -8.18 -10.45 1.40
C CYS A 136 -8.34 -9.01 1.86
N GLY A 137 -7.34 -8.15 1.60
CA GLY A 137 -7.37 -6.74 1.99
C GLY A 137 -7.59 -6.45 3.49
N ALA A 138 -7.56 -7.46 4.37
CA ALA A 138 -7.89 -7.31 5.78
C ALA A 138 -6.83 -6.50 6.54
N TYR A 139 -7.29 -5.67 7.49
CA TYR A 139 -6.41 -4.98 8.42
C TYR A 139 -5.98 -5.91 9.55
N PHE A 140 -4.75 -5.77 10.00
CA PHE A 140 -4.22 -6.49 11.16
C PHE A 140 -3.13 -5.66 11.83
N ALA A 141 -2.82 -5.97 13.09
CA ALA A 141 -1.71 -5.35 13.79
C ALA A 141 -0.54 -6.34 13.91
N TYR A 142 0.68 -5.85 13.71
CA TYR A 142 1.87 -6.59 14.15
C TYR A 142 1.91 -6.64 15.67
N GLY A 143 2.30 -7.78 16.25
CA GLY A 143 2.49 -7.88 17.71
C GLY A 143 3.60 -6.99 18.26
N ARG A 144 4.48 -6.45 17.40
CA ARG A 144 5.53 -5.47 17.75
C ARG A 144 5.67 -4.44 16.64
N LYS A 145 6.07 -3.20 16.99
CA LYS A 145 6.40 -2.16 16.00
C LYS A 145 7.49 -2.67 15.03
N PRO A 146 7.26 -2.67 13.71
CA PRO A 146 8.29 -3.02 12.73
C PRO A 146 9.49 -2.08 12.84
N ARG A 147 10.70 -2.65 12.95
CA ARG A 147 11.96 -1.89 13.00
C ARG A 147 12.67 -1.77 11.65
N ARG A 148 12.19 -2.48 10.64
CA ARG A 148 12.83 -2.61 9.32
C ARG A 148 11.81 -2.41 8.22
N LEU A 149 12.32 -2.06 7.04
CA LEU A 149 11.55 -2.03 5.80
C LEU A 149 10.91 -3.38 5.52
N ILE A 150 9.62 -3.37 5.20
CA ILE A 150 8.85 -4.52 4.75
C ILE A 150 9.02 -4.58 3.24
N LYS A 151 9.91 -5.43 2.72
CA LYS A 151 10.28 -5.42 1.29
C LYS A 151 9.27 -6.08 0.34
N ARG A 152 8.27 -6.78 0.86
CA ARG A 152 7.44 -7.72 0.06
C ARG A 152 5.99 -7.77 0.54
N GLY A 153 5.47 -6.65 0.98
CA GLY A 153 4.12 -6.55 1.52
C GLY A 153 3.93 -7.26 2.87
N ALA A 154 2.80 -6.92 3.48
CA ALA A 154 2.34 -7.46 4.75
C ALA A 154 1.24 -8.49 4.49
N TYR A 155 1.26 -9.65 5.16
CA TYR A 155 0.23 -10.67 5.00
C TYR A 155 -0.35 -11.06 6.37
N CYS A 156 -1.67 -11.17 6.44
CA CYS A 156 -2.36 -11.62 7.65
C CYS A 156 -2.09 -13.11 7.90
N ALA A 157 -2.49 -13.61 9.08
CA ALA A 157 -2.30 -15.01 9.47
C ALA A 157 -2.91 -15.98 8.45
N ASN A 158 -4.11 -15.68 7.94
CA ASN A 158 -4.84 -16.51 6.98
C ASN A 158 -4.17 -16.56 5.59
N CYS A 159 -3.50 -15.48 5.18
CA CYS A 159 -2.86 -15.38 3.87
C CYS A 159 -1.35 -15.61 3.91
N LYS A 160 -0.78 -16.05 5.05
CA LYS A 160 0.67 -16.22 5.20
C LYS A 160 1.24 -17.24 4.21
N GLY A 161 0.51 -18.33 3.94
CA GLY A 161 0.86 -19.35 2.95
C GLY A 161 0.84 -18.80 1.52
N ASN A 162 -0.28 -18.21 1.11
CA ASN A 162 -0.44 -17.58 -0.20
C ASN A 162 0.58 -16.45 -0.43
N GLY A 163 0.84 -15.65 0.60
CA GLY A 163 1.86 -14.61 0.55
C GLY A 163 3.28 -15.17 0.38
N ALA A 164 3.58 -16.34 0.93
CA ALA A 164 4.86 -17.01 0.66
C ALA A 164 4.98 -17.46 -0.80
N ALA A 165 3.91 -18.03 -1.37
CA ALA A 165 3.87 -18.42 -2.78
C ALA A 165 4.02 -17.20 -3.71
N LEU A 166 3.19 -16.18 -3.53
CA LEU A 166 3.26 -14.92 -4.30
C LEU A 166 4.65 -14.28 -4.25
N ARG A 167 5.29 -14.26 -3.07
CA ARG A 167 6.67 -13.73 -2.94
C ARG A 167 7.69 -14.57 -3.69
N ARG A 168 7.52 -15.90 -3.72
CA ARG A 168 8.41 -16.80 -4.47
C ARG A 168 8.25 -16.56 -5.97
N ASP A 169 7.02 -16.44 -6.44
CA ASP A 169 6.72 -16.24 -7.86
C ASP A 169 7.19 -14.85 -8.33
N LEU A 170 6.91 -13.79 -7.58
CA LEU A 170 7.45 -12.46 -7.87
C LEU A 170 8.99 -12.46 -7.90
N SER A 171 9.64 -13.19 -6.98
CA SER A 171 11.10 -13.31 -6.99
C SER A 171 11.61 -14.06 -8.22
N ARG A 172 10.89 -15.10 -8.69
CA ARG A 172 11.22 -15.84 -9.91
C ARG A 172 11.04 -14.97 -11.14
N SER A 173 9.92 -14.25 -11.24
CA SER A 173 9.65 -13.36 -12.37
C SER A 173 10.67 -12.21 -12.46
N ARG A 174 11.04 -11.60 -11.33
CA ARG A 174 12.10 -10.57 -11.29
C ARG A 174 13.45 -11.13 -11.74
N LYS A 175 13.83 -12.32 -11.25
CA LYS A 175 15.06 -12.99 -11.69
C LYS A 175 15.02 -13.30 -13.18
N MET A 176 13.91 -13.83 -13.67
CA MET A 176 13.71 -14.14 -15.09
C MET A 176 13.86 -12.88 -15.95
N SER A 177 13.18 -11.78 -15.59
CA SER A 177 13.31 -10.51 -16.32
C SER A 177 14.75 -10.03 -16.38
N PHE A 178 15.47 -10.06 -15.25
CA PHE A 178 16.88 -9.66 -15.22
C PHE A 178 17.77 -10.52 -16.12
N LEU A 179 17.51 -11.84 -16.18
CA LEU A 179 18.23 -12.74 -17.09
C LEU A 179 17.91 -12.41 -18.56
N LEU A 180 16.65 -12.13 -18.88
CA LEU A 180 16.22 -11.77 -20.22
C LEU A 180 16.80 -10.41 -20.66
N ASP A 181 16.87 -9.43 -19.76
CA ASP A 181 17.50 -8.13 -20.04
C ASP A 181 19.01 -8.26 -20.28
N ALA A 182 19.68 -9.12 -19.51
CA ALA A 182 21.09 -9.43 -19.71
C ALA A 182 21.31 -10.20 -21.03
N ALA A 183 20.42 -11.14 -21.35
CA ALA A 183 20.45 -11.91 -22.58
C ALA A 183 20.23 -11.02 -23.80
N ALA A 184 19.29 -10.06 -23.75
CA ALA A 184 19.04 -9.10 -24.81
C ALA A 184 20.27 -8.23 -25.09
N LYS A 185 20.92 -7.70 -24.04
CA LYS A 185 22.17 -6.92 -24.19
C LYS A 185 23.28 -7.75 -24.85
N ALA A 186 23.50 -8.96 -24.35
CA ALA A 186 24.47 -9.88 -24.95
C ALA A 186 24.07 -10.20 -26.41
N TRP A 187 22.80 -10.45 -26.68
CA TRP A 187 22.31 -10.75 -28.01
C TRP A 187 22.70 -9.65 -29.00
N ALA A 188 22.47 -8.38 -28.67
CA ALA A 188 22.83 -7.25 -29.50
C ALA A 188 24.35 -7.08 -29.72
N GLU A 189 25.17 -7.48 -28.75
CA GLU A 189 26.64 -7.35 -28.81
C GLU A 189 27.34 -8.48 -29.59
N TRP A 190 26.63 -9.59 -29.86
CA TRP A 190 27.24 -10.75 -30.50
C TRP A 190 27.68 -10.46 -31.95
N LYS A 191 28.91 -10.87 -32.27
CA LYS A 191 29.48 -10.83 -33.63
C LYS A 191 29.96 -12.23 -34.01
N GLN A 192 29.59 -12.68 -35.21
CA GLN A 192 30.01 -13.98 -35.72
C GLN A 192 31.54 -14.02 -35.85
N SER A 193 32.16 -15.05 -35.28
CA SER A 193 33.61 -15.26 -35.32
C SER A 193 33.92 -16.75 -35.20
N ARG A 194 35.13 -17.18 -35.62
CA ARG A 194 35.57 -18.59 -35.49
C ARG A 194 35.52 -19.10 -34.05
N GLN A 195 35.71 -18.22 -33.06
CA GLN A 195 35.65 -18.57 -31.63
C GLN A 195 34.22 -18.67 -31.08
N ASN A 196 33.24 -18.06 -31.76
CA ASN A 196 31.85 -17.97 -31.29
C ASN A 196 30.86 -18.21 -32.44
N PRO A 197 30.83 -19.44 -33.04
CA PRO A 197 29.93 -19.74 -34.14
C PRO A 197 28.46 -19.77 -33.71
N ASP A 198 28.17 -20.21 -32.48
CA ASP A 198 26.81 -20.29 -31.94
C ASP A 198 26.50 -19.09 -31.04
N ARG A 199 25.58 -18.23 -31.52
CA ARG A 199 25.08 -17.05 -30.79
C ARG A 199 24.41 -17.43 -29.48
N SER A 200 23.60 -18.49 -29.46
CA SER A 200 22.83 -18.88 -28.26
C SER A 200 23.76 -19.37 -27.15
N GLU A 201 24.80 -20.12 -27.52
CA GLU A 201 25.81 -20.56 -26.56
C GLU A 201 26.68 -19.40 -26.05
N TRP A 202 27.04 -18.47 -26.92
CA TRP A 202 27.77 -17.26 -26.50
C TRP A 202 26.95 -16.40 -25.54
N VAL A 203 25.67 -16.17 -25.85
CA VAL A 203 24.76 -15.40 -24.99
C VAL A 203 24.61 -16.08 -23.63
N ALA A 204 24.41 -17.40 -23.59
CA ALA A 204 24.34 -18.15 -22.34
C ALA A 204 25.61 -17.94 -21.48
N ARG A 205 26.81 -18.01 -22.09
CA ARG A 205 28.07 -17.74 -21.38
C ARG A 205 28.16 -16.32 -20.83
N GLN A 206 27.75 -15.30 -21.61
CA GLN A 206 27.77 -13.91 -21.13
C GLN A 206 26.79 -13.67 -19.98
N VAL A 207 25.58 -14.22 -20.08
CA VAL A 207 24.57 -14.13 -19.00
C VAL A 207 25.07 -14.84 -17.74
N ASN A 208 25.65 -16.04 -17.87
CA ASN A 208 26.22 -16.77 -16.74
C ASN A 208 27.32 -15.96 -16.03
N LYS A 209 28.22 -15.35 -16.82
CA LYS A 209 29.30 -14.49 -16.30
C LYS A 209 28.74 -13.26 -15.57
N ARG A 210 27.77 -12.57 -16.16
CA ARG A 210 27.21 -11.32 -15.61
C ARG A 210 26.29 -11.55 -14.41
N CYS A 211 25.46 -12.58 -14.47
CA CYS A 211 24.36 -12.80 -13.54
C CYS A 211 24.65 -13.92 -12.53
N ARG A 212 25.85 -14.54 -12.56
CA ARG A 212 26.28 -15.64 -11.69
C ARG A 212 25.26 -16.79 -11.68
N THR A 213 25.03 -17.35 -12.85
CA THR A 213 24.00 -18.37 -13.11
C THR A 213 24.57 -19.46 -14.02
N GLU A 214 23.81 -20.55 -14.20
CA GLU A 214 24.19 -21.72 -15.01
C GLU A 214 23.11 -22.02 -16.08
N ILE A 215 22.71 -21.00 -16.83
CA ILE A 215 21.81 -21.20 -17.97
C ILE A 215 22.56 -21.89 -19.12
N ARG A 216 21.85 -22.76 -19.84
CA ARG A 216 22.39 -23.50 -21.00
C ARG A 216 21.86 -22.90 -22.31
N ARG A 217 22.46 -23.30 -23.44
CA ARG A 217 22.00 -22.94 -24.79
C ARG A 217 20.48 -23.11 -24.96
N ARG A 218 19.92 -24.23 -24.48
CA ARG A 218 18.48 -24.54 -24.57
C ARG A 218 17.59 -23.46 -23.93
N TRP A 219 18.04 -22.84 -22.85
CA TRP A 219 17.30 -21.77 -22.19
C TRP A 219 17.19 -20.55 -23.11
N VAL A 220 18.29 -20.16 -23.76
CA VAL A 220 18.30 -19.03 -24.71
C VAL A 220 17.35 -19.29 -25.87
N THR A 221 17.38 -20.49 -26.44
CA THR A 221 16.47 -20.85 -27.54
C THR A 221 15.01 -20.90 -27.11
N GLN A 222 14.72 -21.36 -25.89
CA GLN A 222 13.35 -21.42 -25.37
C GLN A 222 12.76 -20.02 -25.15
N HIS A 223 13.60 -19.04 -24.80
CA HIS A 223 13.20 -17.66 -24.53
C HIS A 223 13.53 -16.69 -25.67
N ILE A 224 13.80 -17.20 -26.88
CA ILE A 224 14.30 -16.38 -27.99
C ILE A 224 13.37 -15.22 -28.35
N LYS A 225 12.06 -15.46 -28.36
CA LYS A 225 11.05 -14.45 -28.68
C LYS A 225 11.12 -13.28 -27.70
N GLU A 226 11.13 -13.58 -26.40
CA GLU A 226 11.19 -12.59 -25.32
C GLU A 226 12.51 -11.81 -25.28
N ILE A 227 13.60 -12.43 -25.77
CA ILE A 227 14.91 -11.79 -25.89
C ILE A 227 14.87 -10.78 -27.05
N LEU A 228 14.35 -11.18 -28.22
CA LEU A 228 14.27 -10.30 -29.40
C LEU A 228 13.35 -9.10 -29.15
N GLU A 229 12.17 -9.30 -28.55
CA GLU A 229 11.27 -8.20 -28.16
C GLU A 229 11.97 -7.17 -27.26
N ARG A 230 12.81 -7.63 -26.33
CA ARG A 230 13.59 -6.73 -25.46
C ARG A 230 14.72 -6.03 -26.19
N VAL A 231 15.31 -6.65 -27.21
CA VAL A 231 16.34 -6.02 -28.04
C VAL A 231 15.74 -4.86 -28.82
N GLU A 232 14.58 -5.07 -29.44
CA GLU A 232 13.82 -4.04 -30.18
C GLU A 232 13.46 -2.87 -29.25
N ALA A 233 12.84 -3.14 -28.11
CA ALA A 233 12.48 -2.10 -27.14
C ALA A 233 13.70 -1.29 -26.61
N GLN A 234 14.88 -1.91 -26.53
CA GLN A 234 16.12 -1.22 -26.14
C GLN A 234 16.75 -0.41 -27.28
N GLY A 235 16.47 -0.77 -28.53
CA GLY A 235 16.87 -0.01 -29.72
C GLY A 235 16.03 1.26 -29.87
N ASP A 236 14.71 1.13 -29.74
CA ASP A 236 13.76 2.25 -29.86
C ASP A 236 13.96 3.32 -28.77
N ALA A 237 14.38 2.91 -27.56
CA ALA A 237 14.68 3.84 -26.47
C ALA A 237 15.99 4.65 -26.66
N LYS A 238 16.77 4.36 -27.70
CA LYS A 238 18.04 5.05 -28.02
C LYS A 238 17.95 5.94 -29.27
N GLY A 239 16.83 5.92 -29.99
CA GLY A 239 16.53 6.81 -31.13
C GLY A 239 15.67 7.99 -30.70
#